data_AF-X0Z2C4-F1
#
_entry.id   AF-X0Z2C4-F1
#
_cell.length_a   1.000
_cell.length_b   1.000
_cell.length_c   1.000
_cell.angle_alpha   90.00
_cell.angle_beta   90.00
_cell.angle_gamma   90.00
#
_symmetry.space_group_name_H-M   'P 1'
#
loop_
_entity.id
_entity.type
_entity.pdbx_description
1 polymer ?
#
loop_
_entity_poly.entity_id
_entity_poly.type
_entity_poly.pdbx_seq_one_letter_code
_entity_poly.pdbx_strand_id
1 'polypeptide(L)' 'MKRSTDKIVNISSVIGLVGNIGQVNYAASKAGIIGLTKSMAKELALRNINVNAIAPGFIDTDMTKKLPEKVRQ' A
#
# COMPACT_ATOMS: atom_id res chain seq x y z
N MET A 1 -11.10 -13.89 26.81
CA MET A 1 -11.39 -12.97 25.69
C MET A 1 -11.29 -13.74 24.39
N LYS A 2 -12.29 -13.66 23.50
CA LYS A 2 -12.28 -14.34 22.20
C LYS A 2 -11.20 -13.70 21.32
N ARG A 3 -10.21 -14.48 20.85
CA ARG A 3 -9.18 -13.98 19.93
C ARG A 3 -9.85 -13.67 18.59
N SER A 4 -9.69 -12.45 18.08
CA SER A 4 -10.20 -12.10 16.76
C SER A 4 -9.40 -12.81 15.67
N THR A 5 -10.06 -13.19 14.57
CA THR A 5 -9.41 -13.70 13.35
C THR A 5 -9.31 -12.64 12.27
N ASP A 6 -9.69 -11.40 12.57
CA ASP A 6 -9.81 -10.31 11.62
C ASP A 6 -8.47 -10.00 10.96
N LYS A 7 -8.56 -9.46 9.73
CA LYS A 7 -7.43 -9.14 8.88
C LYS A 7 -7.69 -7.78 8.23
N ILE A 8 -6.69 -6.91 8.27
CA ILE A 8 -6.71 -5.62 7.58
C ILE A 8 -5.62 -5.66 6.51
N VAL A 9 -6.00 -5.35 5.27
CA VAL A 9 -5.08 -5.29 4.13
C VAL A 9 -5.16 -3.90 3.51
N ASN A 10 -4.08 -3.16 3.60
CA ASN A 10 -3.95 -1.83 3.04
C ASN A 10 -3.30 -1.88 1.65
N ILE A 11 -3.63 -0.90 0.79
CA ILE A 11 -3.05 -0.80 -0.55
C ILE A 11 -2.09 0.40 -0.61
N SER A 12 -0.79 0.10 -0.57
CA SER A 12 0.29 1.04 -0.82
C SER A 12 0.62 1.09 -2.33
N SER A 13 1.88 1.25 -2.72
CA SER A 13 2.42 1.20 -4.08
C SER A 13 3.94 1.09 -4.00
N VAL A 14 4.59 0.53 -5.02
CA VAL A 14 6.05 0.63 -5.18
C VAL A 14 6.54 2.08 -5.16
N ILE A 15 5.72 3.03 -5.64
CA ILE A 15 6.04 4.46 -5.61
C ILE A 15 6.14 4.99 -4.17
N GLY A 16 5.45 4.37 -3.20
CA GLY A 16 5.61 4.68 -1.78
C GLY A 16 6.94 4.17 -1.18
N LEU A 17 7.66 3.31 -1.89
CA LEU A 17 8.97 2.78 -1.49
C LEU A 17 10.12 3.49 -2.21
N VAL A 18 9.99 3.69 -3.52
CA VAL A 18 11.10 4.21 -4.37
C VAL A 18 10.90 5.65 -4.84
N GLY A 19 9.69 6.20 -4.68
CA GLY A 19 9.31 7.51 -5.23
C GLY A 19 9.09 7.47 -6.75
N ASN A 20 8.57 8.56 -7.31
CA ASN A 20 8.52 8.78 -8.75
C ASN A 20 8.45 10.27 -9.07
N ILE A 21 9.09 10.68 -10.17
CA ILE A 21 9.10 12.08 -10.62
C ILE A 21 7.66 12.51 -10.95
N GLY A 22 7.26 13.70 -10.49
CA GLY A 22 5.91 14.22 -10.69
C GLY A 22 4.84 13.63 -9.79
N GLN A 23 5.19 12.74 -8.84
CA GLN A 23 4.23 12.05 -7.97
C GLN A 23 4.54 12.24 -6.47
N VAL A 24 5.01 13.41 -6.05
CA VAL A 24 5.39 13.69 -4.65
C VAL A 24 4.25 13.43 -3.67
N ASN A 25 3.05 13.92 -3.98
CA ASN A 25 1.85 13.72 -3.18
C ASN A 25 1.45 12.23 -3.08
N TYR A 26 1.48 11.52 -4.21
CA TYR A 26 1.13 10.11 -4.27
C TYR A 26 2.16 9.26 -3.52
N ALA A 27 3.46 9.48 -3.74
CA ALA A 27 4.55 8.81 -3.03
C ALA A 27 4.43 9.02 -1.52
N ALA A 28 4.23 10.26 -1.06
CA ALA A 28 4.03 10.56 0.35
C ALA A 28 2.82 9.82 0.94
N SER A 29 1.68 9.84 0.24
CA SER A 29 0.47 9.14 0.70
C SER A 29 0.67 7.62 0.81
N LYS A 30 1.31 6.99 -0.19
CA LYS A 30 1.51 5.53 -0.22
C LYS A 30 2.61 5.07 0.73
N ALA A 31 3.63 5.90 0.96
CA ALA A 31 4.61 5.70 2.03
C ALA A 31 3.95 5.80 3.42
N GLY A 32 3.05 6.79 3.60
CA GLY A 32 2.27 6.95 4.84
C GLY A 32 1.46 5.70 5.19
N ILE A 33 0.86 5.03 4.20
CA ILE A 33 0.14 3.76 4.39
C ILE A 33 1.06 2.65 4.94
N ILE A 34 2.34 2.63 4.55
CA ILE A 34 3.30 1.64 5.07
C ILE A 34 3.58 1.92 6.56
N GLY A 35 3.78 3.19 6.92
CA GLY A 35 3.92 3.61 8.31
C GLY A 35 2.68 3.25 9.15
N LEU A 36 1.49 3.61 8.65
CA LEU A 36 0.20 3.28 9.26
C LEU A 36 0.06 1.78 9.52
N THR A 37 0.36 0.96 8.51
CA THR A 37 0.28 -0.51 8.59
C THR A 37 1.17 -1.04 9.71
N LYS A 38 2.42 -0.56 9.80
CA LYS A 38 3.37 -0.98 10.84
C LYS A 38 2.89 -0.58 12.24
N SER A 39 2.37 0.64 12.41
CA SER A 39 1.85 1.11 13.69
C SER A 39 0.61 0.31 14.12
N MET A 40 -0.38 0.18 13.24
CA MET A 40 -1.61 -0.59 13.52
C MET A 40 -1.32 -2.07 13.81
N ALA A 41 -0.37 -2.69 13.10
CA ALA A 41 0.01 -4.07 13.36
C ALA A 41 0.52 -4.26 14.80
N LYS A 42 1.29 -3.29 15.33
CA LYS A 42 1.78 -3.32 16.72
C LYS A 42 0.65 -3.07 17.73
N GLU A 43 -0.20 -2.07 17.48
CA GLU A 43 -1.29 -1.71 18.38
C GLU A 43 -2.37 -2.81 18.48
N LEU A 44 -2.63 -3.51 17.38
CA LEU A 44 -3.69 -4.52 17.31
C LEU A 44 -3.20 -5.95 17.55
N ALA A 45 -1.90 -6.17 17.75
CA ALA A 45 -1.32 -7.50 17.97
C ALA A 45 -1.96 -8.24 19.16
N LEU A 46 -2.23 -7.54 20.27
CA LEU A 46 -2.86 -8.13 21.47
C LEU A 46 -4.29 -8.62 21.21
N ARG A 47 -4.95 -8.08 20.18
CA ARG A 47 -6.29 -8.48 19.74
C ARG A 47 -6.26 -9.63 18.72
N ASN A 48 -5.07 -10.12 18.35
CA ASN A 48 -4.84 -11.14 17.32
C ASN A 48 -5.32 -10.71 15.91
N ILE A 49 -5.27 -9.41 15.63
CA ILE A 49 -5.62 -8.85 14.31
C ILE A 49 -4.33 -8.64 13.51
N ASN A 50 -4.25 -9.19 12.30
CA ASN A 50 -3.11 -8.96 11.42
C ASN A 50 -3.39 -7.77 10.50
N VAL A 51 -2.42 -6.88 10.38
CA VAL A 51 -2.47 -5.72 9.49
C VAL A 51 -1.29 -5.79 8.54
N ASN A 52 -1.56 -5.83 7.25
CA ASN A 52 -0.52 -5.91 6.20
C ASN A 52 -0.80 -4.89 5.11
N ALA A 53 0.22 -4.59 4.31
CA ALA A 53 0.08 -3.75 3.13
C ALA A 53 0.62 -4.46 1.90
N ILE A 54 -0.08 -4.31 0.78
CA ILE A 54 0.40 -4.71 -0.55
C ILE A 54 0.89 -3.44 -1.25
N ALA A 55 2.05 -3.51 -1.89
CA ALA A 55 2.60 -2.42 -2.69
C ALA A 55 2.64 -2.83 -4.18
N PRO A 56 1.54 -2.61 -4.94
CA PRO A 56 1.52 -2.96 -6.36
C PRO A 56 2.58 -2.19 -7.15
N GLY A 57 3.19 -2.90 -8.09
CA GLY A 57 4.00 -2.34 -9.16
C GLY A 57 3.13 -1.85 -10.32
N PHE A 58 3.63 -1.98 -11.54
CA PHE A 58 2.83 -1.75 -12.73
C PHE A 58 1.88 -2.93 -12.95
N ILE A 59 0.58 -2.68 -13.02
CA ILE A 59 -0.45 -3.71 -13.20
C ILE A 59 -1.29 -3.34 -14.43
N ASP A 60 -1.57 -4.30 -15.30
CA ASP A 60 -2.44 -4.07 -16.46
C ASP A 60 -3.89 -3.89 -15.99
N THR A 61 -4.37 -2.66 -16.14
CA THR A 61 -5.71 -2.22 -15.71
C THR A 61 -6.20 -1.18 -16.70
N ASP A 62 -7.50 -0.88 -16.69
CA ASP A 62 -8.04 0.16 -17.57
C ASP A 62 -7.48 1.56 -17.28
N MET A 63 -6.91 1.78 -16.08
CA MET A 63 -6.20 3.01 -15.75
C MET A 63 -4.82 3.06 -16.41
N THR A 64 -4.03 1.99 -16.32
CA THR A 64 -2.71 1.92 -16.96
C THR A 64 -2.82 1.86 -18.48
N LYS A 65 -3.97 1.42 -19.02
CA LYS A 65 -4.28 1.48 -20.46
C LYS A 65 -4.31 2.88 -21.05
N LYS A 66 -4.54 3.90 -20.23
CA LYS A 66 -4.58 5.30 -20.66
C LYS A 66 -3.21 5.98 -20.64
N LEU A 67 -2.19 5.32 -20.11
CA LEU A 67 -0.83 5.86 -20.11
C LEU A 67 -0.20 5.77 -21.51
N PRO A 68 0.65 6.73 -21.90
CA PRO A 68 1.43 6.63 -23.12
C PRO A 68 2.26 5.35 -23.14
N GLU A 69 2.41 4.74 -24.31
CA GLU A 69 3.07 3.43 -24.48
C GLU A 69 4.50 3.39 -23.90
N LYS A 70 5.23 4.49 -23.98
CA LYS A 70 6.58 4.67 -23.39
C LYS A 70 6.62 4.50 -21.85
N VAL A 71 5.50 4.63 -21.16
CA VAL A 71 5.40 4.54 -19.69
C VAL A 71 4.86 3.18 -19.24
N ARG A 72 4.51 2.29 -20.19
CA ARG A 72 3.91 0.97 -19.93
C ARG A 72 4.93 -0.18 -19.96
N GLN A 73 6.22 0.12 -20.12
CA GLN A 73 7.34 -0.84 -20.14
C GLN A 73 8.06 -0.90 -18.80
#